data_AF-A0A142JIM2-F1
#
_entry.id   AF-A0A142JIM2-F1
#
_cell.length_a   1.000
_cell.length_b   1.000
_cell.length_c   1.000
_cell.angle_alpha   90.00
_cell.angle_beta   90.00
_cell.angle_gamma   90.00
#
_symmetry.space_group_name_H-M   'P 1'
#
loop_
_entity.id
_entity.type
_entity.pdbx_description
1 polymer ?
#
loop_
_entity_poly.entity_id
_entity_poly.type
_entity_poly.pdbx_seq_one_letter_code
_entity_poly.pdbx_strand_id
1 'polypeptide(L)'
;MTSDINPRRVFLVQGQLVEQKVGGREGISPTITQRVVIADDPAEALKRLAEAEPTFKPLGSTSLADYEDAASRLRAVAEGRSSEWSVLVA
;
A
#
# COMPACT_ATOMS: atom_id res chain seq x y z
N MET A 1 17.72 10.28 -17.39
CA MET A 1 17.33 8.87 -17.55
C MET A 1 16.04 8.65 -16.79
N THR A 2 14.92 9.09 -17.34
CA THR A 2 13.60 8.66 -16.87
C THR A 2 13.41 7.25 -17.41
N SER A 3 13.79 6.25 -16.63
CA SER A 3 13.31 4.89 -16.88
C SER A 3 11.79 4.98 -16.76
N ASP A 4 11.05 4.71 -17.83
CA ASP A 4 9.59 4.67 -17.79
C ASP A 4 9.17 3.55 -16.84
N ILE A 5 8.93 3.91 -15.59
CA ILE A 5 8.42 3.01 -14.57
C ILE A 5 6.99 2.68 -14.98
N ASN A 6 6.70 1.41 -15.27
CA ASN A 6 5.34 0.96 -15.55
C ASN A 6 4.51 1.01 -14.25
N PRO A 7 3.47 1.86 -14.14
CA PRO A 7 2.70 2.01 -12.91
C PRO A 7 1.98 0.73 -12.47
N ARG A 8 1.71 -0.20 -13.40
CA ARG A 8 1.13 -1.51 -13.08
C ARG A 8 2.10 -2.46 -12.38
N ARG A 9 3.40 -2.14 -12.40
CA ARG A 9 4.48 -2.94 -11.82
C ARG A 9 5.02 -2.37 -10.51
N VAL A 10 4.44 -1.28 -10.01
CA VAL A 10 4.80 -0.64 -8.75
C VAL A 10 3.68 -0.89 -7.77
N PHE A 11 4.00 -1.49 -6.63
CA PHE A 11 3.02 -1.81 -5.60
C PHE A 11 3.36 -1.08 -4.30
N LEU A 12 2.36 -0.39 -3.74
CA LEU A 12 2.40 0.08 -2.36
C LEU A 12 1.82 -1.03 -1.49
N VAL A 13 2.67 -1.62 -0.63
CA VAL A 13 2.27 -2.65 0.33
C VAL A 13 2.22 -2.02 1.71
N GLN A 14 1.04 -2.07 2.35
CA GLN A 14 0.86 -1.66 3.73
C GLN A 14 0.98 -2.90 4.62
N GLY A 15 1.66 -2.76 5.75
CA GLY A 15 1.84 -3.87 6.69
C GLY A 15 2.26 -3.41 8.07
N GLN A 16 2.59 -4.39 8.90
CA GLN A 16 3.04 -4.19 10.28
C GLN A 16 4.34 -4.95 10.50
N LEU A 17 5.25 -4.35 11.26
CA LEU A 17 6.43 -5.06 11.74
C LEU A 17 6.03 -5.91 12.95
N VAL A 18 6.35 -7.20 12.90
CA VAL A 18 6.21 -8.10 14.04
C VAL A 18 7.49 -7.98 14.87
N GLU A 19 7.47 -7.16 15.93
CA GLU A 19 8.57 -7.16 16.89
C GLU A 19 8.63 -8.51 17.62
N GLN A 20 9.77 -9.19 17.55
CA GLN A 20 10.06 -10.30 18.45
C GLN A 20 10.25 -9.73 19.86
N LYS A 21 9.21 -9.81 20.70
CA LYS A 21 9.31 -9.46 22.12
C LYS A 21 10.34 -10.35 22.81
N VAL A 22 11.56 -9.86 22.98
CA VAL A 22 12.52 -10.42 23.95
C VAL A 22 12.44 -9.57 25.21
N GLY A 23 11.59 -10.01 26.14
CA GLY A 23 11.59 -9.56 27.54
C GLY A 23 10.91 -8.21 27.83
N GLY A 24 9.85 -8.26 28.66
CA GLY A 24 9.40 -7.11 29.44
C GLY A 24 8.32 -6.24 28.80
N ARG A 25 7.31 -5.92 29.60
CA ARG A 25 6.15 -5.06 29.30
C ARG A 25 6.58 -3.68 28.78
N GLU A 26 6.04 -3.27 27.64
CA GLU A 26 5.23 -2.05 27.47
C GLU A 26 4.56 -2.07 26.08
N GLY A 27 3.45 -1.34 25.95
CA GLY A 27 2.49 -1.45 24.85
C GLY A 27 3.05 -0.95 23.53
N ILE A 28 3.47 -1.86 22.66
CA ILE A 28 3.81 -1.54 21.27
C ILE A 28 2.49 -1.46 20.50
N SER A 29 2.02 -0.24 20.25
CA SER A 29 0.96 -0.05 19.26
C SER A 29 1.49 -0.51 17.91
N PRO A 30 0.77 -1.38 17.18
CA PRO A 30 1.26 -1.87 15.91
C PRO A 30 1.44 -0.69 14.95
N THR A 31 2.68 -0.39 14.60
CA THR A 31 2.97 0.71 13.67
C THR A 31 2.68 0.20 12.27
N ILE A 32 1.64 0.77 11.66
CA ILE A 32 1.37 0.55 10.24
C ILE A 32 2.49 1.22 9.46
N THR A 33 3.18 0.44 8.63
CA THR A 33 4.27 0.89 7.77
C THR A 33 3.96 0.54 6.32
N GLN A 34 4.60 1.24 5.39
CA GLN A 34 4.42 1.06 3.96
C GLN A 34 5.75 0.71 3.29
N ARG A 35 5.68 -0.07 2.21
CA ARG A 35 6.81 -0.43 1.35
C ARG A 35 6.41 -0.29 -0.10
N VAL A 36 7.35 0.17 -0.93
CA VAL A 36 7.19 0.18 -2.38
C VAL A 36 7.95 -1.02 -2.94
N VAL A 37 7.25 -1.84 -3.72
CA VAL A 37 7.82 -3.03 -4.36
C VAL A 37 7.62 -2.94 -5.86
N ILE A 38 8.68 -3.21 -6.62
CA ILE A 38 8.61 -3.30 -8.08
C ILE A 38 8.59 -4.78 -8.47
N ALA A 39 7.51 -5.23 -9.11
CA ALA A 39 7.27 -6.63 -9.48
C ALA A 39 6.37 -6.73 -10.73
N ASP A 40 6.29 -7.89 -11.37
CA ASP A 40 5.40 -8.12 -12.51
C ASP A 40 3.93 -8.24 -12.10
N ASP A 41 3.66 -8.77 -10.90
CA ASP A 41 2.31 -8.94 -10.37
C ASP A 41 2.27 -8.81 -8.82
N PRO A 42 1.07 -8.71 -8.20
CA PRO A 42 0.94 -8.58 -6.76
C PRO A 42 1.48 -9.76 -5.95
N ALA A 43 1.38 -10.99 -6.48
CA ALA A 43 1.84 -12.18 -5.77
C ALA A 43 3.38 -12.21 -5.69
N GLU A 44 4.04 -11.83 -6.78
CA GLU A 44 5.49 -11.64 -6.81
C GLU A 44 5.92 -10.50 -5.87
N ALA A 45 5.19 -9.39 -5.84
CA ALA A 45 5.49 -8.28 -4.93
C ALA A 45 5.49 -8.73 -3.46
N LEU A 46 4.46 -9.47 -3.05
CA LEU A 46 4.35 -9.99 -1.69
C LEU A 46 5.42 -11.04 -1.38
N LYS A 47 5.73 -11.92 -2.34
CA LYS A 47 6.80 -12.91 -2.20
C LYS A 47 8.17 -12.24 -1.99
N ARG A 48 8.54 -11.28 -2.85
CA ARG A 48 9.80 -10.54 -2.74
C ARG A 48 9.90 -9.79 -1.41
N LEU A 49 8.79 -9.21 -0.95
CA LEU A 49 8.75 -8.52 0.33
C LEU A 49 8.93 -9.49 1.51
N ALA A 50 8.30 -10.67 1.47
CA ALA A 50 8.46 -11.67 2.52
C ALA A 50 9.90 -12.24 2.59
N GLU A 51 10.57 -12.36 1.44
CA GLU A 51 11.98 -12.77 1.37
C GLU A 51 12.92 -11.68 1.91
N ALA A 52 12.67 -10.41 1.59
CA ALA A 52 13.51 -9.28 2.00
C ALA A 52 13.27 -8.83 3.45
N GLU A 53 12.01 -8.84 3.91
CA GLU A 53 11.59 -8.43 5.25
C GLU A 53 10.69 -9.50 5.90
N PRO A 54 11.25 -10.62 6.40
CA PRO A 54 10.46 -11.73 6.95
C PRO A 54 9.60 -11.38 8.17
N THR A 55 9.93 -10.29 8.88
CA THR A 55 9.18 -9.79 10.03
C THR A 55 8.08 -8.81 9.63
N PHE A 56 8.00 -8.42 8.36
CA PHE A 56 6.95 -7.58 7.82
C PHE A 56 5.73 -8.44 7.49
N LYS A 57 4.59 -8.14 8.12
CA LYS A 57 3.31 -8.77 7.85
C LYS A 57 2.46 -7.87 6.95
N PRO A 58 2.25 -8.24 5.67
CA PRO A 58 1.37 -7.48 4.78
C PRO A 58 -0.08 -7.49 5.26
N LEU A 59 -0.75 -6.35 5.17
CA LEU A 59 -2.18 -6.17 5.43
C LEU A 59 -2.97 -5.89 4.15
N GLY A 60 -2.31 -5.35 3.13
CA GLY A 60 -2.89 -5.08 1.83
C GLY A 60 -1.87 -4.51 0.86
N SER A 61 -2.18 -4.58 -0.43
CA SER A 61 -1.37 -4.01 -1.49
C SER A 61 -2.25 -3.35 -2.55
N THR A 62 -1.74 -2.29 -3.18
CA THR A 62 -2.36 -1.65 -4.34
C THR A 62 -1.29 -1.28 -5.35
N SER A 63 -1.60 -1.32 -6.64
CA SER A 63 -0.65 -0.86 -7.66
C SER A 63 -0.66 0.67 -7.76
N LEU A 64 0.42 1.27 -8.27
CA LEU A 64 0.47 2.71 -8.53
C LEU A 64 -0.63 3.10 -9.54
N ALA A 65 -0.88 2.27 -10.56
CA ALA A 65 -1.96 2.49 -11.52
C ALA A 65 -3.34 2.54 -10.85
N ASP A 66 -3.64 1.64 -9.92
CA ASP A 66 -4.92 1.62 -9.21
C ASP A 66 -5.05 2.84 -8.28
N TYR A 67 -3.94 3.26 -7.65
CA TYR A 67 -3.92 4.44 -6.81
C TYR A 67 -4.16 5.73 -7.62
N GLU A 68 -3.54 5.84 -8.80
CA GLU A 68 -3.75 6.96 -9.73
C GLU A 68 -5.19 7.00 -10.24
N ASP A 69 -5.77 5.84 -10.59
CA ASP A 69 -7.19 5.74 -10.98
C ASP A 69 -8.11 6.17 -9.83
N ALA A 70 -7.86 5.67 -8.61
CA ALA A 70 -8.62 6.04 -7.42
C ALA A 70 -8.54 7.55 -7.13
N ALA A 71 -7.36 8.16 -7.25
CA ALA A 71 -7.18 9.60 -7.09
C ALA A 71 -7.94 10.41 -8.15
N SER A 72 -7.95 9.94 -9.41
CA SER A 72 -8.71 10.54 -10.50
C SER A 72 -10.23 10.51 -10.22
N ARG A 73 -10.74 9.34 -9.80
CA ARG A 73 -12.15 9.17 -9.42
C ARG A 73 -12.53 10.01 -8.21
N LEU A 74 -11.67 10.06 -7.20
CA LEU A 74 -11.86 10.89 -6.01
C LEU A 74 -12.04 12.36 -6.39
N ARG A 75 -11.17 12.87 -7.27
CA ARG A 75 -11.27 14.23 -7.79
C ARG A 75 -12.59 14.45 -8.54
N ALA A 76 -13.00 13.51 -9.39
CA ALA A 76 -14.27 13.62 -10.11
C ALA A 76 -15.48 13.67 -9.18
N VAL A 77 -15.50 12.88 -8.10
CA VAL A 77 -16.55 12.91 -7.07
C VAL A 77 -16.55 14.24 -6.32
N ALA A 78 -15.39 14.72 -5.88
CA ALA A 78 -15.26 16.00 -5.16
C ALA A 78 -15.68 17.21 -6.01
N GLU A 79 -15.48 17.14 -7.33
CA GLU A 79 -15.90 18.18 -8.29
C GLU A 79 -17.36 18.03 -8.77
N GLY A 80 -18.11 17.04 -8.27
CA GLY A 80 -19.50 16.78 -8.68
C GLY A 80 -19.66 16.22 -10.10
N ARG A 81 -18.56 15.75 -10.71
CA ARG A 81 -18.54 15.13 -12.05
C ARG A 81 -18.82 13.62 -12.00
N SER A 82 -18.83 13.02 -10.81
CA SER A 82 -19.16 11.60 -10.58
C SER A 82 -19.99 11.44 -9.32
N SER A 83 -20.88 10.46 -9.32
CA SER A 83 -21.70 10.04 -8.17
C SER A 83 -21.40 8.60 -7.73
N GLU A 84 -20.24 8.06 -8.12
CA GLU A 84 -19.84 6.67 -7.79
C GLU A 84 -19.68 6.45 -6.28
N TRP A 85 -19.22 7.47 -5.54
CA TRP A 85 -19.01 7.41 -4.10
C TRP A 85 -19.83 8.47 -3.35
N SER A 86 -20.35 8.10 -2.19
CA SER A 86 -21.04 9.03 -1.29
C SER A 86 -20.05 10.03 -0.68
N VAL A 87 -20.38 11.32 -0.73
CA VAL A 87 -19.60 12.38 -0.07
C VAL A 87 -20.17 12.65 1.31
N LEU A 88 -19.36 12.44 2.34
CA LEU A 88 -19.66 12.83 3.72
C LEU A 88 -18.79 14.04 4.09
N VAL A 89 -19.40 15.14 4.54
CA VAL A 89 -18.71 16.36 4.95
C VAL A 89 -18.82 16.48 6.47
N ALA A 90 -17.69 16.72 7.14
CA ALA A 90 -17.59 16.92 8.60
C ALA A 90 -17.32 18.39 8.94
#